data_AF-A0A972H5N6-F1
#
_entry.id   AF-A0A972H5N6-F1
#
_cell.length_a   1.000
_cell.length_b   1.000
_cell.length_c   1.000
_cell.angle_alpha   90.00
_cell.angle_beta   90.00
_cell.angle_gamma   90.00
#
_symmetry.space_group_name_H-M   'P 1'
#
loop_
_entity.id
_entity.type
_entity.pdbx_description
1 polymer ?
#
loop_
_entity_poly.entity_id
_entity_poly.type
_entity_poly.pdbx_seq_one_letter_code
_entity_poly.pdbx_strand_id
1 'polypeptide(L)' 'MTSLTINLSDETLKLLKEKAELFRISPEDLIRLSLEDLLSRPDEAFQNAMKYVVSKNAELYRRLATK' A
#
# COMPACT_ATOMS: atom_id res chain seq x y z
N MET A 1 -12.97 14.90 -13.43
CA MET A 1 -13.48 14.05 -12.33
C MET A 1 -14.35 13.00 -12.97
N THR A 2 -13.99 11.73 -12.82
CA THR A 2 -14.71 10.60 -13.44
C THR A 2 -15.27 9.75 -12.32
N SER A 3 -16.57 9.43 -12.37
CA SER A 3 -17.25 8.59 -11.37
C SER A 3 -17.26 7.14 -11.81
N LEU A 4 -16.87 6.23 -10.93
CA LEU A 4 -16.95 4.79 -11.13
C LEU A 4 -17.99 4.21 -10.17
N THR A 5 -19.01 3.54 -10.70
CA THR A 5 -19.99 2.81 -9.89
C THR A 5 -19.56 1.36 -9.77
N ILE A 6 -19.31 0.90 -8.54
CA ILE A 6 -18.94 -0.48 -8.24
C ILE A 6 -20.07 -1.15 -7.46
N ASN A 7 -20.42 -2.37 -7.84
CA ASN A 7 -21.34 -3.19 -7.05
C ASN A 7 -20.53 -3.97 -6.01
N LEU A 8 -20.79 -3.71 -4.73
CA LEU A 8 -20.19 -4.41 -3.61
C LEU A 8 -21.25 -5.29 -2.94
N SER A 9 -20.85 -6.46 -2.45
CA SER A 9 -21.71 -7.23 -1.54
C SER A 9 -21.86 -6.50 -0.21
N ASP A 10 -22.99 -6.71 0.47
CA ASP A 10 -23.28 -6.08 1.77
C ASP A 10 -22.20 -6.36 2.82
N GLU A 11 -21.64 -7.58 2.82
CA GLU A 11 -20.53 -7.96 3.71
C GLU A 11 -19.26 -7.14 3.43
N THR A 12 -18.91 -6.96 2.16
CA THR A 12 -17.74 -6.16 1.75
C THR A 12 -17.94 -4.69 2.10
N LEU A 13 -19.15 -4.17 1.90
CA LEU A 13 -19.50 -2.79 2.27
C LEU A 13 -19.40 -2.56 3.78
N LYS A 14 -19.85 -3.54 4.58
CA LYS A 14 -19.73 -3.48 6.05
C LYS A 14 -18.28 -3.44 6.50
N LEU A 15 -17.44 -4.34 5.99
CA LEU A 15 -16.01 -4.40 6.31
C LEU A 15 -15.28 -3.12 5.90
N LEU A 16 -15.65 -2.55 4.75
CA LEU A 16 -15.10 -1.29 4.26
C LEU A 16 -15.45 -0.13 5.22
N LYS A 17 -16.70 -0.04 5.65
CA LYS A 17 -17.15 0.97 6.62
C LYS A 17 -16.40 0.85 7.94
N GLU A 18 -16.26 -0.38 8.47
CA GLU A 18 -15.50 -0.62 9.71
C GLU A 18 -14.03 -0.17 9.57
N LYS A 19 -13.38 -0.45 8.45
CA LYS A 19 -12.02 0.03 8.18
C LYS A 19 -11.96 1.55 8.02
N ALA A 20 -12.92 2.14 7.32
CA ALA A 20 -12.99 3.58 7.11
C ALA A 20 -13.15 4.34 8.44
N GLU A 21 -13.98 3.82 9.36
CA GLU A 21 -14.16 4.32 10.72
C GLU A 21 -12.85 4.28 11.53
N LEU A 22 -12.08 3.18 11.44
CA LEU A 22 -10.78 3.07 12.12
C LEU A 22 -9.80 4.15 11.68
N PHE A 23 -9.81 4.49 10.39
CA PHE A 23 -8.96 5.53 9.81
C PHE A 23 -9.60 6.93 9.84
N ARG A 24 -10.84 7.07 10.35
CA ARG A 24 -11.65 8.30 10.36
C ARG A 24 -11.74 8.99 9.00
N ILE A 25 -11.86 8.21 7.94
CA ILE A 25 -12.03 8.68 6.56
C ILE A 25 -13.32 8.12 5.97
N SER A 26 -13.79 8.69 4.85
CA SER A 26 -14.95 8.13 4.16
C SER A 26 -14.59 6.79 3.50
N PRO A 27 -15.56 5.87 3.35
CA PRO A 27 -15.36 4.64 2.57
C PRO A 27 -14.93 4.91 1.13
N GLU A 28 -15.42 6.00 0.52
CA GLU A 28 -15.00 6.40 -0.82
C GLU A 28 -13.53 6.84 -0.86
N ASP A 29 -13.09 7.63 0.13
CA ASP A 29 -11.71 8.08 0.24
C ASP A 29 -10.77 6.90 0.50
N LEU A 30 -11.19 5.93 1.32
CA LEU A 30 -10.42 4.71 1.58
C LEU A 30 -10.20 3.90 0.30
N ILE A 31 -11.24 3.73 -0.53
CA ILE A 31 -11.13 3.04 -1.82
C ILE A 31 -10.24 3.83 -2.77
N ARG A 32 -10.45 5.15 -2.88
CA ARG A 32 -9.67 6.01 -3.77
C ARG A 32 -8.19 5.95 -3.41
N LEU A 33 -7.84 6.15 -2.14
CA LEU A 33 -6.45 6.08 -1.66
C LEU A 33 -5.85 4.69 -1.85
N SER A 34 -6.64 3.63 -1.65
CA SER A 34 -6.18 2.26 -1.88
C SER A 34 -5.93 1.98 -3.37
N LEU A 35 -6.76 2.55 -4.26
CA LEU A 35 -6.60 2.44 -5.71
C LEU A 35 -5.41 3.27 -6.19
N GLU A 36 -5.25 4.49 -5.68
CA GLU A 36 -4.08 5.33 -5.93
C GLU A 36 -2.80 4.68 -5.40
N ASP A 37 -2.82 4.08 -4.21
CA ASP A 37 -1.69 3.29 -3.70
C ASP A 37 -1.40 2.10 -4.62
N LEU A 38 -2.41 1.32 -4.98
CA LEU A 38 -2.27 0.16 -5.86
C LEU A 38 -1.70 0.54 -7.25
N LEU A 39 -2.15 1.65 -7.82
CA LEU A 39 -1.70 2.15 -9.12
C LEU A 39 -0.37 2.91 -9.03
N SER A 40 -0.04 3.48 -7.86
CA SER A 40 1.24 4.17 -7.61
C SER A 40 2.35 3.22 -7.18
N ARG A 41 2.03 1.98 -6.79
CA ARG A 41 3.03 0.96 -6.52
C ARG A 41 3.87 0.80 -7.79
N PRO A 42 5.17 1.13 -7.74
CA PRO A 42 6.03 0.89 -8.87
C PRO A 42 6.04 -0.62 -9.10
N ASP A 43 5.91 -1.01 -10.38
CA ASP A 43 5.93 -2.39 -10.87
C ASP A 43 6.86 -3.26 -10.02
N GLU A 44 6.49 -4.52 -9.74
CA GLU A 44 7.24 -5.47 -8.89
C GLU A 44 8.78 -5.44 -9.10
N ALA A 45 9.25 -5.01 -10.27
CA ALA A 45 10.63 -4.63 -10.58
C ALA A 45 11.29 -3.67 -9.55
N PHE A 46 10.61 -2.62 -9.07
CA PHE A 46 11.16 -1.66 -8.10
C PHE A 46 11.27 -2.26 -6.69
N GLN A 47 10.27 -3.05 -6.27
CA GLN A 47 10.34 -3.79 -4.99
C GLN A 47 11.48 -4.82 -5.01
N ASN A 48 11.70 -5.49 -6.15
CA ASN A 48 12.84 -6.40 -6.32
C ASN A 48 14.19 -5.66 -6.35
N ALA A 49 14.27 -4.49 -6.99
CA ALA A 49 15.47 -3.65 -6.98
C ALA A 49 15.79 -3.11 -5.58
N MET A 50 14.78 -2.71 -4.80
CA MET A 50 14.97 -2.29 -3.41
C MET A 50 15.47 -3.44 -2.52
N LYS A 51 14.91 -4.65 -2.65
CA LYS A 51 15.41 -5.84 -1.95
C LYS A 51 16.87 -6.15 -2.31
N TYR A 52 17.26 -5.96 -3.57
CA TYR A 52 18.63 -6.14 -4.03
C TYR A 52 19.59 -5.09 -3.45
N VAL A 53 19.20 -3.81 -3.42
CA VAL A 53 20.03 -2.72 -2.86
C VAL A 53 20.18 -2.86 -1.35
N VAL A 54 19.13 -3.24 -0.63
CA VAL A 54 19.19 -3.47 0.82
C VAL A 54 20.02 -4.70 1.15
N SER A 55 19.92 -5.80 0.39
CA SER A 55 20.73 -7.00 0.63
C SER A 55 22.23 -6.76 0.39
N LYS A 56 22.59 -6.00 -0.65
CA LYS A 56 23.98 -5.63 -0.95
C LYS A 56 24.59 -4.67 0.08
N ASN A 57 23.80 -3.75 0.62
CA ASN A 57 24.29 -2.81 1.63
C ASN A 57 24.23 -3.35 3.07
N ALA A 58 23.46 -4.40 3.33
CA ALA A 58 23.40 -5.04 4.65
C ALA A 58 24.78 -5.55 5.12
N GLU A 59 25.65 -6.00 4.20
CA GLU A 59 27.02 -6.41 4.54
C GLU A 59 27.92 -5.22 4.91
N LEU A 60 27.73 -4.06 4.27
CA LEU A 60 28.44 -2.82 4.59
C LEU A 60 28.01 -2.27 5.96
N TYR A 61 26.71 -2.28 6.25
CA TYR A 61 26.19 -1.89 7.58
C TYR A 61 26.65 -2.86 8.68
N ARG A 62 26.76 -4.16 8.39
CA ARG A 62 27.31 -5.16 9.34
C ARG A 62 28.76 -4.89 9.70
N ARG A 63 29.58 -4.42 8.77
CA ARG A 63 31.00 -4.11 9.01
C ARG A 63 31.20 -2.76 9.73
N LEU A 64 30.26 -1.83 9.57
CA LEU A 64 30.28 -0.53 10.25
C LEU A 64 29.81 -0.61 11.72
N ALA A 65 28.96 -1.57 12.07
CA ALA A 65 28.46 -1.75 13.43
C ALA A 65 29.45 -2.46 14.39
N THR A 66 30.58 -2.96 13.89
CA THR A 66 31.59 -3.68 14.69
C THR A 66 32.89 -2.89 14.88
N LYS A 67 32.89 -1.58 14.61
CA LYS A 67 34.05 -0.70 14.82
C LYS A 67 33.83 0.25 15.99
#